data_AF-A0AAI8BIJ2-F1
#
_entry.id   AF-A0AAI8BIJ2-F1
#
_cell.length_a   1.000
_cell.length_b   1.000
_cell.length_c   1.000
_cell.angle_alpha   90.00
_cell.angle_beta   90.00
_cell.angle_gamma   90.00
#
_symmetry.space_group_name_H-M   'P 1'
#
loop_
_entity.id
_entity.type
_entity.pdbx_description
1 polymer ?
#
loop_
_entity_poly.entity_id
_entity_poly.type
_entity_poly.pdbx_seq_one_letter_code
_entity_poly.pdbx_strand_id
1 'polypeptide(L)'
;MDNNQELLIQLSGELFEAVQLEPCFDDSKYFVDMSPKRSPEVILKDYRNSKDSKDFDLKNFIQENFHPPISEKTFDNKEITLQQYIKQMWSFLYQSFDQQNYLSSLIPLPNSYIIPGGRFREVYYWDCYFTCEGLRVDGKIHMIKDIANNFAYLIDTLGFVPNANRKYYLTRSQPPLFYLILNILYQELGISTIEKYLPLLEKEYSFWMTSQRNINGLNRYWDNSDTPRPESYREDIEHAKNIKNKSKFYRNIRAACESGWDFSSRWFAKADDFNTIQTTDILPVDLNSYLYGLEHLLGKWFTEFLQQKKATKYLELAKKENNLFRINFGITKKNFFMI
;
A
#
# COMPACT_ATOMS: atom_id res chain seq x y z
N MET A 1 -13.65 -15.01 9.12
CA MET A 1 -13.68 -13.57 9.39
C MET A 1 -14.90 -13.05 8.66
N ASP A 2 -15.87 -12.50 9.40
CA ASP A 2 -17.16 -12.09 8.85
C ASP A 2 -16.98 -11.07 7.72
N ASN A 3 -17.43 -11.46 6.53
CA ASN A 3 -17.31 -10.72 5.28
C ASN A 3 -18.38 -9.61 5.14
N ASN A 4 -18.87 -9.08 6.25
CA ASN A 4 -19.85 -7.98 6.31
C ASN A 4 -19.14 -6.62 6.39
N GLN A 5 -18.07 -6.42 5.60
CA GLN A 5 -17.72 -5.05 5.24
C GLN A 5 -18.83 -4.56 4.32
N GLU A 6 -19.67 -3.65 4.82
CA GLU A 6 -20.59 -2.88 3.99
C GLU A 6 -19.80 -2.34 2.80
N LEU A 7 -20.08 -2.91 1.62
CA LEU A 7 -19.42 -2.56 0.38
C LEU A 7 -19.76 -1.11 0.08
N LEU A 8 -18.76 -0.24 0.18
CA LEU A 8 -18.89 1.17 -0.16
C LEU A 8 -19.39 1.30 -1.61
N ILE A 9 -20.46 2.06 -1.81
CA ILE A 9 -21.09 2.25 -3.14
C ILE A 9 -20.16 2.89 -4.17
N GLN A 10 -19.08 3.53 -3.71
CA GLN A 10 -18.03 4.07 -4.56
C GLN A 10 -16.89 3.09 -4.84
N LEU A 11 -16.94 1.84 -4.36
CA LEU A 11 -15.91 0.81 -4.60
C LEU A 11 -16.44 -0.41 -5.36
N SER A 12 -17.76 -0.55 -5.49
CA SER A 12 -18.38 -1.69 -6.17
C SER A 12 -19.87 -1.43 -6.48
N GLY A 13 -20.45 -2.26 -7.36
CA GLY A 13 -21.86 -2.19 -7.71
C GLY A 13 -22.16 -1.26 -8.89
N GLU A 14 -23.42 -1.21 -9.30
CA GLU A 14 -23.81 -0.60 -10.59
C GLU A 14 -23.50 0.89 -10.70
N LEU A 15 -23.59 1.67 -9.60
CA LEU A 15 -23.26 3.09 -9.63
C LEU A 15 -21.76 3.27 -9.83
N PHE A 16 -20.95 2.48 -9.12
CA PHE A 16 -19.50 2.49 -9.27
C PHE A 16 -19.06 2.10 -10.69
N GLU A 17 -19.63 1.04 -11.24
CA GLU A 17 -19.30 0.60 -12.61
C GLU A 17 -19.69 1.67 -13.64
N ALA A 18 -20.87 2.29 -13.49
CA ALA A 18 -21.29 3.39 -14.36
C ALA A 18 -20.31 4.56 -14.29
N VAL A 19 -19.95 5.02 -13.09
CA VAL A 19 -19.04 6.17 -12.92
C VAL A 19 -17.63 5.88 -13.43
N GLN A 20 -17.14 4.64 -13.30
CA GLN A 20 -15.80 4.29 -13.75
C GLN A 20 -15.72 4.08 -15.27
N LEU A 21 -16.76 3.53 -15.88
CA LEU A 21 -16.75 3.21 -17.32
C LEU A 21 -17.22 4.39 -18.17
N GLU A 22 -17.97 5.33 -17.60
CA GLU A 22 -18.28 6.62 -18.23
C GLU A 22 -17.18 7.66 -17.95
N PRO A 23 -16.89 8.59 -18.87
CA PRO A 23 -15.85 9.61 -18.70
C PRO A 23 -16.31 10.75 -17.76
N CYS A 24 -16.82 10.43 -16.56
CA CYS A 24 -17.27 11.42 -15.57
C CYS A 24 -16.10 12.25 -15.01
N PHE A 25 -14.98 11.57 -14.72
CA PHE A 25 -13.76 12.12 -14.14
C PHE A 25 -12.53 11.62 -14.89
N ASP A 26 -11.47 12.44 -14.91
CA ASP A 26 -10.24 12.12 -15.67
C ASP A 26 -9.43 10.99 -15.02
N ASP A 27 -9.45 10.90 -13.68
CA ASP A 27 -8.74 9.89 -12.89
C ASP A 27 -9.72 8.92 -12.22
N SER A 28 -9.60 7.62 -12.49
CA SER A 28 -10.42 6.58 -11.85
C SER A 28 -10.26 6.52 -10.33
N LYS A 29 -9.17 7.05 -9.78
CA LYS A 29 -9.00 7.19 -8.32
C LYS A 29 -9.86 8.29 -7.72
N TYR A 30 -10.36 9.23 -8.52
CA TYR A 30 -11.12 10.38 -8.03
C TYR A 30 -12.41 9.93 -7.33
N PHE A 31 -13.21 9.08 -7.97
CA PHE A 31 -14.50 8.64 -7.41
C PHE A 31 -14.36 7.73 -6.19
N VAL A 32 -13.39 6.80 -6.19
CA VAL A 32 -13.17 5.89 -5.05
C VAL A 32 -12.68 6.61 -3.78
N ASP A 33 -12.18 7.83 -3.93
CA ASP A 33 -11.78 8.70 -2.82
C ASP A 33 -12.89 9.63 -2.33
N MET A 34 -13.99 9.73 -3.09
CA MET A 34 -15.17 10.49 -2.67
C MET A 34 -15.87 9.81 -1.50
N SER A 35 -16.59 10.61 -0.71
CA SER A 35 -17.41 10.11 0.40
C SER A 35 -18.87 10.51 0.18
N PRO A 36 -19.84 9.58 0.28
CA PRO A 36 -21.26 9.89 0.21
C PRO A 36 -21.67 11.01 1.18
N LYS A 37 -22.52 11.95 0.71
CA LYS A 37 -23.14 13.01 1.54
C LYS A 37 -24.33 12.51 2.36
N ARG A 38 -24.88 11.36 1.99
CA ARG A 38 -26.08 10.74 2.59
C ARG A 38 -25.97 9.22 2.48
N SER A 39 -26.97 8.50 3.01
CA SER A 39 -26.98 7.03 3.03
C SER A 39 -26.76 6.45 1.63
N PRO A 40 -25.82 5.49 1.49
CA PRO A 40 -25.55 4.82 0.23
C PRO A 40 -26.79 4.17 -0.42
N GLU A 41 -27.68 3.62 0.38
CA GLU A 41 -28.93 2.97 -0.06
C GLU A 41 -29.86 3.97 -0.74
N VAL A 42 -29.95 5.18 -0.18
CA VAL A 42 -30.80 6.25 -0.76
C VAL A 42 -30.19 6.76 -2.06
N ILE A 43 -28.87 6.98 -2.11
CA ILE A 43 -28.18 7.38 -3.36
C ILE A 43 -28.42 6.34 -4.45
N LEU A 44 -28.23 5.06 -4.12
CA LEU A 44 -28.41 3.98 -5.09
C LEU A 44 -29.86 3.85 -5.56
N LYS A 45 -30.83 4.03 -4.66
CA LYS A 45 -32.26 4.04 -5.02
C LYS A 45 -32.59 5.19 -5.97
N ASP A 46 -32.09 6.39 -5.69
CA ASP A 46 -32.35 7.56 -6.52
C ASP A 46 -31.70 7.41 -7.89
N TYR A 47 -30.45 6.92 -7.94
CA TYR A 47 -29.76 6.58 -9.19
C TYR A 47 -30.58 5.60 -10.05
N ARG A 48 -31.07 4.50 -9.45
CA ARG A 48 -31.90 3.52 -10.16
C ARG A 48 -33.19 4.11 -10.73
N ASN A 49 -33.79 5.08 -10.03
CA ASN A 49 -35.02 5.73 -10.48
C ASN A 49 -34.77 6.77 -11.59
N SER A 50 -33.58 7.35 -11.66
CA SER A 50 -33.26 8.44 -12.58
C SER A 50 -32.43 8.04 -13.80
N LYS A 51 -31.64 6.96 -13.73
CA LYS A 51 -30.60 6.63 -14.73
C LYS A 51 -31.10 6.46 -16.17
N ASP A 52 -32.36 6.05 -16.35
CA ASP A 52 -32.97 5.86 -17.67
C ASP A 52 -33.73 7.10 -18.18
N SER A 53 -33.71 8.21 -17.43
CA SER A 53 -34.30 9.49 -17.86
C SER A 53 -33.44 10.17 -18.92
N LYS A 54 -34.08 10.81 -19.90
CA LYS A 54 -33.37 11.53 -20.98
C LYS A 54 -32.49 12.68 -20.49
N ASP A 55 -32.85 13.29 -19.36
CA ASP A 55 -32.16 14.44 -18.78
C ASP A 55 -31.17 14.04 -17.67
N PHE A 56 -30.90 12.74 -17.49
CA PHE A 56 -29.99 12.27 -16.45
C PHE A 56 -28.54 12.56 -16.83
N ASP A 57 -27.83 13.28 -15.96
CA ASP A 57 -26.39 13.52 -16.05
C ASP A 57 -25.69 12.86 -14.86
N LEU A 58 -24.92 11.79 -15.14
CA LEU A 58 -24.25 11.01 -14.10
C LEU A 58 -23.24 11.86 -13.31
N LYS A 59 -22.51 12.76 -13.96
CA LYS A 59 -21.50 13.59 -13.31
C LYS A 59 -22.12 14.56 -12.31
N ASN A 60 -23.17 15.26 -12.71
CA ASN A 60 -23.95 16.14 -11.84
C ASN A 60 -24.56 15.35 -10.69
N PHE A 61 -25.14 14.17 -10.97
CA PHE A 61 -25.66 13.29 -9.93
C PHE A 61 -24.59 12.93 -8.90
N ILE A 62 -23.37 12.57 -9.31
CA ILE A 62 -22.27 12.29 -8.38
C ILE A 62 -21.85 13.55 -7.59
N GLN A 63 -21.70 14.70 -8.24
CA GLN A 63 -21.32 15.95 -7.58
C GLN A 63 -22.35 16.41 -6.54
N GLU A 64 -23.64 16.15 -6.78
CA GLU A 64 -24.72 16.42 -5.83
C GLU A 64 -24.69 15.47 -4.63
N ASN A 65 -24.31 14.20 -4.83
CA ASN A 65 -24.43 13.13 -3.84
C ASN A 65 -23.16 12.78 -3.07
N PHE A 66 -21.99 13.25 -3.52
CA PHE A 66 -20.70 12.90 -2.92
C PHE A 66 -19.84 14.14 -2.62
N HIS A 67 -19.13 14.10 -1.49
CA HIS A 67 -18.05 15.05 -1.21
C HIS A 67 -16.84 14.72 -2.09
N PRO A 68 -16.25 15.71 -2.79
CA PRO A 68 -15.03 15.49 -3.55
C PRO A 68 -13.87 15.09 -2.62
N PRO A 69 -12.82 14.44 -3.14
CA PRO A 69 -11.59 14.26 -2.39
C PRO A 69 -11.02 15.62 -1.96
N ILE A 70 -10.29 15.65 -0.85
CA ILE A 70 -9.65 16.89 -0.36
C ILE A 70 -8.76 17.45 -1.48
N SER A 71 -8.99 18.73 -1.81
CA SER A 71 -8.25 19.43 -2.85
C SER A 71 -6.75 19.51 -2.52
N GLU A 72 -5.92 19.51 -3.57
CA GLU A 72 -4.50 19.73 -3.41
C GLU A 72 -4.22 21.08 -2.76
N LYS A 73 -3.33 21.10 -1.77
CA LYS A 73 -2.83 22.36 -1.21
C LYS A 73 -2.06 23.09 -2.31
N THR A 74 -2.19 24.41 -2.40
CA THR A 74 -1.35 25.21 -3.29
C THR A 74 -0.05 25.58 -2.59
N PHE A 75 1.09 25.31 -3.21
CA PHE A 75 2.38 25.71 -2.69
C PHE A 75 2.80 27.05 -3.30
N ASP A 76 3.23 28.00 -2.45
CA ASP A 76 3.69 29.31 -2.89
C ASP A 76 5.13 29.21 -3.42
N ASN A 77 5.28 29.34 -4.74
CA ASN A 77 6.57 29.20 -5.43
C ASN A 77 7.41 30.47 -5.30
N LYS A 78 7.99 30.68 -4.11
CA LYS A 78 9.05 31.68 -3.91
C LYS A 78 10.41 31.11 -4.33
N GLU A 79 11.32 31.96 -4.79
CA GLU A 79 12.71 31.56 -5.03
C GLU A 79 13.37 31.21 -3.68
N ILE A 80 13.56 29.92 -3.45
CA ILE A 80 14.19 29.34 -2.26
C ILE A 80 15.16 28.24 -2.68
N THR A 81 16.11 27.87 -1.81
CA THR A 81 17.02 26.75 -2.11
C THR A 81 16.28 25.41 -2.08
N LEU A 82 16.84 24.38 -2.73
CA LEU A 82 16.30 23.02 -2.69
C LEU A 82 16.10 22.50 -1.25
N GLN A 83 17.05 22.79 -0.35
CA GLN A 83 16.96 22.37 1.05
C GLN A 83 15.81 23.09 1.77
N GLN A 84 15.63 24.39 1.54
CA GLN A 84 14.51 25.15 2.09
C GLN A 84 13.18 24.65 1.54
N TYR A 85 13.13 24.34 0.25
CA TYR A 85 11.95 23.76 -0.39
C TYR A 85 11.56 22.43 0.27
N ILE A 86 12.49 21.48 0.41
CA ILE A 86 12.23 20.18 1.07
C ILE A 86 11.74 20.37 2.52
N LYS A 87 12.36 21.29 3.28
CA LYS A 87 11.93 21.58 4.66
C LYS A 87 10.49 22.11 4.74
N GLN A 88 10.09 22.95 3.79
CA GLN A 88 8.72 23.46 3.70
C GLN A 88 7.74 22.36 3.26
N MET A 89 8.19 21.40 2.43
CA MET A 89 7.37 20.26 2.01
C MET A 89 6.90 19.40 3.17
N TRP A 90 7.66 19.26 4.26
CA TRP A 90 7.19 18.49 5.42
C TRP A 90 5.90 19.05 6.00
N SER A 91 5.77 20.37 6.11
CA SER A 91 4.53 21.01 6.58
C SER A 91 3.43 20.96 5.53
N PHE A 92 3.79 21.07 4.25
CA PHE A 92 2.84 20.99 3.15
C PHE A 92 2.21 19.60 3.03
N LEU A 93 3.01 18.54 3.09
CA LEU A 93 2.59 17.15 2.97
C LEU A 93 2.09 16.54 4.29
N TYR A 94 2.13 17.30 5.38
CA TYR A 94 1.61 16.88 6.68
C TYR A 94 0.08 16.70 6.65
N GLN A 95 -0.36 15.60 7.25
CA GLN A 95 -1.73 15.32 7.62
C GLN A 95 -1.83 15.13 9.13
N SER A 96 -2.84 15.74 9.74
CA SER A 96 -3.18 15.47 11.14
C SER A 96 -3.76 14.06 11.29
N PHE A 97 -4.00 13.62 12.53
CA PHE A 97 -4.79 12.41 12.78
C PHE A 97 -6.15 12.50 12.08
N ASP A 98 -6.69 11.34 11.70
CA ASP A 98 -7.96 11.26 10.98
C ASP A 98 -9.14 11.10 11.95
N GLN A 99 -10.30 11.62 11.56
CA GLN A 99 -11.56 11.31 12.23
C GLN A 99 -12.23 10.09 11.59
N GLN A 100 -12.93 9.30 12.40
CA GLN A 100 -13.68 8.14 11.90
C GLN A 100 -14.79 8.59 10.94
N ASN A 101 -14.77 8.07 9.71
CA ASN A 101 -15.83 8.22 8.73
C ASN A 101 -16.11 6.87 8.05
N TYR A 102 -17.21 6.22 8.43
CA TYR A 102 -17.56 4.89 7.89
C TYR A 102 -17.91 4.90 6.40
N LEU A 103 -18.38 6.04 5.87
CA LEU A 103 -18.73 6.23 4.46
C LEU A 103 -17.50 6.52 3.59
N SER A 104 -16.35 6.84 4.19
CA SER A 104 -15.11 7.05 3.46
C SER A 104 -14.40 5.74 3.16
N SER A 105 -13.67 5.71 2.05
CA SER A 105 -12.68 4.68 1.77
C SER A 105 -11.40 4.87 2.58
N LEU A 106 -11.13 6.04 3.16
CA LEU A 106 -9.98 6.28 4.02
C LEU A 106 -10.12 5.52 5.34
N ILE A 107 -9.08 4.80 5.73
CA ILE A 107 -8.97 4.12 7.02
C ILE A 107 -8.30 5.11 7.97
N PRO A 108 -8.98 5.53 9.06
CA PRO A 108 -8.48 6.58 9.92
C PRO A 108 -7.24 6.13 10.70
N LEU A 109 -6.25 7.02 10.79
CA LEU A 109 -5.03 6.82 11.57
C LEU A 109 -5.01 7.67 12.85
N PRO A 110 -4.55 7.11 13.99
CA PRO A 110 -4.60 7.78 15.28
C PRO A 110 -3.54 8.88 15.47
N ASN A 111 -2.49 8.93 14.65
CA ASN A 111 -1.42 9.93 14.74
C ASN A 111 -1.23 10.63 13.39
N SER A 112 -0.44 11.71 13.40
CA SER A 112 -0.09 12.44 12.18
C SER A 112 0.76 11.61 11.22
N TYR A 113 0.76 11.97 9.94
CA TYR A 113 1.56 11.31 8.91
C TYR A 113 1.92 12.27 7.77
N ILE A 114 2.83 11.83 6.91
CA ILE A 114 3.22 12.52 5.67
C ILE A 114 2.68 11.73 4.48
N ILE A 115 2.09 12.42 3.51
CA ILE A 115 1.65 11.83 2.23
C ILE A 115 2.67 12.11 1.12
N PRO A 116 2.71 11.31 0.04
CA PRO A 116 3.58 11.60 -1.11
C PRO A 116 3.24 12.92 -1.81
N GLY A 117 1.93 13.27 -1.87
CA GLY A 117 1.43 14.49 -2.52
C GLY A 117 0.69 14.25 -3.83
N GLY A 118 0.02 15.28 -4.33
CA GLY A 118 -0.80 15.22 -5.54
C GLY A 118 -2.03 14.32 -5.36
N ARG A 119 -2.23 13.37 -6.30
CA ARG A 119 -3.32 12.37 -6.23
C ARG A 119 -3.20 11.37 -5.07
N PHE A 120 -2.01 11.25 -4.47
CA PHE A 120 -1.72 10.37 -3.35
C PHE A 120 -2.01 11.10 -2.04
N ARG A 121 -3.24 10.94 -1.55
CA ARG A 121 -3.84 11.70 -0.43
C ARG A 121 -3.95 10.87 0.85
N GLU A 122 -3.19 9.80 0.92
CA GLU A 122 -3.17 8.80 1.98
C GLU A 122 -1.72 8.39 2.27
N VAL A 123 -1.48 7.76 3.41
CA VAL A 123 -0.15 7.25 3.75
C VAL A 123 0.15 6.03 2.89
N TYR A 124 1.30 6.00 2.22
CA TYR A 124 1.79 4.84 1.47
C TYR A 124 2.91 4.14 2.23
N TYR A 125 2.91 2.81 2.23
CA TYR A 125 3.72 2.03 3.16
C TYR A 125 5.24 2.22 2.94
N TRP A 126 5.78 1.87 1.77
CA TRP A 126 7.23 1.89 1.56
C TRP A 126 7.78 3.34 1.42
N ASP A 127 6.97 4.28 0.91
CA ASP A 127 7.31 5.70 0.75
C ASP A 127 7.66 6.33 2.10
N CYS A 128 6.97 5.91 3.15
CA CYS A 128 7.22 6.38 4.50
C CYS A 128 8.61 6.06 5.01
N TYR A 129 9.26 4.96 4.60
CA TYR A 129 10.63 4.70 5.04
C TYR A 129 11.59 5.78 4.52
N PHE A 130 11.54 6.06 3.22
CA PHE A 130 12.39 7.10 2.61
C PHE A 130 12.04 8.51 3.11
N THR A 131 10.76 8.75 3.37
CA THR A 131 10.30 9.98 4.02
C THR A 131 10.88 10.12 5.43
N CYS A 132 10.87 9.04 6.23
CA CYS A 132 11.45 9.01 7.57
C CYS A 132 12.96 9.26 7.57
N GLU A 133 13.70 8.79 6.57
CA GLU A 133 15.12 9.13 6.41
C GLU A 133 15.31 10.65 6.21
N GLY A 134 14.48 11.29 5.37
CA GLY A 134 14.50 12.75 5.21
C GLY A 134 14.11 13.51 6.49
N LEU A 135 13.06 13.06 7.18
CA LEU A 135 12.63 13.60 8.46
C LEU A 135 13.72 13.46 9.54
N ARG A 136 14.49 12.37 9.52
CA ARG A 136 15.61 12.13 10.44
C ARG A 136 16.71 13.17 10.24
N VAL A 137 17.10 13.43 9.00
CA VAL A 137 18.10 14.46 8.66
C VAL A 137 17.68 15.85 9.17
N ASP A 138 16.38 16.16 9.13
CA ASP A 138 15.84 17.43 9.64
C ASP A 138 15.43 17.41 11.12
N GLY A 139 15.81 16.36 11.87
CA GLY A 139 15.56 16.25 13.31
C GLY A 139 14.07 16.08 13.71
N LYS A 140 13.20 15.70 12.76
CA LYS A 140 11.75 15.53 12.96
C LYS A 140 11.40 14.16 13.54
N ILE A 141 12.14 13.71 14.56
CA ILE A 141 12.01 12.36 15.14
C ILE A 141 10.61 12.08 15.69
N HIS A 142 9.90 13.08 16.20
CA HIS A 142 8.51 12.91 16.67
C HIS A 142 7.56 12.46 15.55
N MET A 143 7.74 12.97 14.32
CA MET A 143 6.92 12.58 13.17
C MET A 143 7.19 11.13 12.76
N ILE A 144 8.45 10.67 12.90
CA ILE A 144 8.82 9.27 12.68
C ILE A 144 8.13 8.35 13.70
N LYS A 145 8.03 8.79 14.97
CA LYS A 145 7.28 8.05 16.01
C LYS A 145 5.80 7.95 15.68
N ASP A 146 5.19 9.04 15.21
CA ASP A 146 3.78 9.05 14.82
C ASP A 146 3.51 8.09 13.66
N ILE A 147 4.35 8.11 12.62
CA ILE A 147 4.30 7.16 11.50
C ILE A 147 4.45 5.71 12.01
N ALA A 148 5.43 5.44 12.89
CA ALA A 148 5.62 4.10 13.45
C ALA A 148 4.42 3.65 14.29
N ASN A 149 3.79 4.54 15.06
CA ASN A 149 2.56 4.24 15.80
C ASN A 149 1.38 3.95 14.86
N ASN A 150 1.29 4.64 13.71
CA ASN A 150 0.25 4.38 12.72
C ASN A 150 0.43 3.02 12.04
N PHE A 151 1.64 2.63 11.65
CA PHE A 151 1.90 1.30 11.08
C PHE A 151 1.67 0.19 12.11
N ALA A 152 2.08 0.41 13.36
CA ALA A 152 1.75 -0.46 14.47
C ALA A 152 0.23 -0.65 14.63
N TYR A 153 -0.54 0.44 14.59
CA TYR A 153 -2.00 0.41 14.63
C TYR A 153 -2.62 -0.38 13.47
N LEU A 154 -2.13 -0.18 12.23
CA LEU A 154 -2.59 -0.93 11.06
C LEU A 154 -2.30 -2.43 11.19
N ILE A 155 -1.11 -2.80 11.65
CA ILE A 155 -0.78 -4.21 11.87
C ILE A 155 -1.63 -4.82 12.99
N ASP A 156 -1.87 -4.06 14.06
CA ASP A 156 -2.69 -4.54 15.17
C ASP A 156 -4.15 -4.78 14.73
N THR A 157 -4.72 -3.86 13.97
CA THR A 157 -6.13 -3.91 13.54
C THR A 157 -6.39 -4.76 12.29
N LEU A 158 -5.45 -4.78 11.33
CA LEU A 158 -5.62 -5.43 10.02
C LEU A 158 -4.73 -6.66 9.83
N GLY A 159 -3.68 -6.80 10.65
CA GLY A 159 -2.69 -7.89 10.57
C GLY A 159 -1.49 -7.61 9.67
N PHE A 160 -1.49 -6.50 8.93
CA PHE A 160 -0.40 -6.06 8.04
C PHE A 160 -0.54 -4.56 7.76
N VAL A 161 0.49 -3.94 7.18
CA VAL A 161 0.37 -2.58 6.63
C VAL A 161 -0.15 -2.67 5.18
N PRO A 162 -1.34 -2.14 4.85
CA PRO A 162 -1.83 -2.11 3.48
C PRO A 162 -0.96 -1.19 2.60
N ASN A 163 -1.08 -1.33 1.27
CA ASN A 163 -0.38 -0.47 0.30
C ASN A 163 -0.49 1.02 0.67
N ALA A 164 -1.71 1.44 0.98
CA ALA A 164 -2.02 2.72 1.59
C ALA A 164 -3.23 2.57 2.53
N ASN A 165 -3.52 3.53 3.41
CA ASN A 165 -4.65 3.46 4.35
C ASN A 165 -6.03 3.70 3.69
N ARG A 166 -6.35 2.95 2.63
CA ARG A 166 -7.66 2.95 1.96
C ARG A 166 -8.26 1.55 1.93
N LYS A 167 -9.59 1.45 2.03
CA LYS A 167 -10.33 0.17 2.06
C LYS A 167 -10.07 -0.68 0.80
N TYR A 168 -9.90 -0.06 -0.37
CA TYR A 168 -9.59 -0.77 -1.63
C TYR A 168 -8.13 -1.30 -1.70
N TYR A 169 -7.29 -0.97 -0.71
CA TYR A 169 -5.96 -1.53 -0.52
C TYR A 169 -5.91 -2.64 0.54
N LEU A 170 -7.02 -2.99 1.20
CA LEU A 170 -7.06 -4.06 2.22
C LEU A 170 -6.77 -5.48 1.71
N THR A 171 -6.51 -5.63 0.41
CA THR A 171 -6.20 -6.91 -0.21
C THR A 171 -4.71 -7.12 -0.47
N ARG A 172 -3.87 -6.08 -0.28
CA ARG A 172 -2.41 -6.13 -0.53
C ARG A 172 -1.62 -5.16 0.35
N SER A 173 -0.36 -5.48 0.56
CA SER A 173 0.60 -4.63 1.26
C SER A 173 1.39 -3.74 0.27
N GLN A 174 2.64 -3.42 0.64
CA GLN A 174 3.72 -2.88 -0.18
C GLN A 174 5.05 -3.49 0.33
N PRO A 175 6.24 -3.17 -0.22
CA PRO A 175 7.50 -3.68 0.32
C PRO A 175 7.63 -3.46 1.85
N PRO A 176 7.97 -4.50 2.64
CA PRO A 176 7.83 -4.46 4.10
C PRO A 176 8.98 -3.74 4.78
N LEU A 177 8.92 -2.40 4.78
CA LEU A 177 10.00 -1.54 5.29
C LEU A 177 9.73 -0.98 6.69
N PHE A 178 8.66 -1.41 7.39
CA PHE A 178 8.36 -0.93 8.75
C PHE A 178 9.52 -1.14 9.72
N TYR A 179 10.21 -2.29 9.63
CA TYR A 179 11.37 -2.57 10.48
C TYR A 179 12.52 -1.57 10.26
N LEU A 180 12.68 -0.99 9.07
CA LEU A 180 13.71 0.02 8.83
C LEU A 180 13.33 1.37 9.48
N ILE A 181 12.04 1.71 9.52
CA ILE A 181 11.55 2.87 10.30
C ILE A 181 11.81 2.66 11.79
N LEU A 182 11.59 1.44 12.30
CA LEU A 182 11.94 1.10 13.68
C LEU A 182 13.46 1.14 13.90
N ASN A 183 14.26 0.73 12.92
CA ASN A 183 15.71 0.82 13.00
C ASN A 183 16.20 2.28 13.10
N ILE A 184 15.53 3.22 12.43
CA ILE A 184 15.77 4.66 12.65
C ILE A 184 15.51 5.03 14.11
N LEU A 185 14.35 4.69 14.66
CA LEU A 185 14.02 5.00 16.06
C LEU A 185 14.99 4.34 17.06
N TYR A 186 15.42 3.11 16.78
CA TYR A 186 16.44 2.41 17.57
C TYR A 186 17.78 3.14 17.55
N GLN A 187 18.24 3.60 16.38
CA GLN A 187 19.51 4.33 16.24
C GLN A 187 19.46 5.68 16.97
N GLU A 188 18.35 6.38 16.88
CA GLU A 188 18.20 7.73 17.44
C GLU A 188 17.87 7.74 18.94
N LEU A 189 17.14 6.73 19.43
CA LEU A 189 16.52 6.76 20.76
C LEU A 189 16.75 5.49 21.59
N GLY A 190 17.46 4.50 21.05
CA GLY A 190 17.81 3.27 21.73
C GLY A 190 16.73 2.17 21.69
N ILE A 191 17.15 0.98 22.11
CA ILE A 191 16.40 -0.28 22.01
C ILE A 191 15.04 -0.25 22.71
N SER A 192 14.92 0.39 23.88
CA SER A 192 13.67 0.48 24.64
C SER A 192 12.54 1.16 23.87
N THR A 193 12.88 2.07 22.94
CA THR A 193 11.87 2.77 22.12
C THR A 193 11.12 1.82 21.20
N ILE A 194 11.75 0.71 20.78
CA ILE A 194 11.16 -0.18 19.78
C ILE A 194 10.49 -1.44 20.37
N GLU A 195 10.63 -1.69 21.67
CA GLU A 195 10.16 -2.90 22.34
C GLU A 195 8.68 -3.19 22.04
N LYS A 196 7.83 -2.17 22.18
CA LYS A 196 6.38 -2.26 21.98
C LYS A 196 5.98 -2.67 20.56
N TYR A 197 6.85 -2.46 19.57
CA TYR A 197 6.56 -2.79 18.18
C TYR A 197 6.97 -4.21 17.79
N LEU A 198 7.87 -4.86 18.54
CA LEU A 198 8.38 -6.18 18.15
C LEU A 198 7.28 -7.24 17.98
N PRO A 199 6.27 -7.37 18.87
CA PRO A 199 5.18 -8.31 18.65
C PRO A 199 4.36 -8.02 17.39
N LEU A 200 4.19 -6.75 17.04
CA LEU A 200 3.48 -6.33 15.83
C LEU A 200 4.33 -6.62 14.59
N LEU A 201 5.64 -6.42 14.67
CA LEU A 201 6.53 -6.76 13.56
C LEU A 201 6.58 -8.28 13.31
N GLU A 202 6.52 -9.11 14.36
CA GLU A 202 6.33 -10.57 14.21
C GLU A 202 4.97 -10.93 13.57
N LYS A 203 3.92 -10.16 13.87
CA LYS A 203 2.59 -10.32 13.27
C LYS A 203 2.62 -9.99 11.77
N GLU A 204 3.26 -8.89 11.40
CA GLU A 204 3.47 -8.54 9.99
C GLU A 204 4.34 -9.58 9.26
N TYR A 205 5.42 -10.05 9.88
CA TYR A 205 6.22 -11.14 9.32
C TYR A 205 5.35 -12.37 9.03
N SER A 206 4.43 -12.71 9.93
CA SER A 206 3.51 -13.83 9.75
C SER A 206 2.54 -13.64 8.56
N PHE A 207 2.17 -12.41 8.22
CA PHE A 207 1.40 -12.12 7.00
C PHE A 207 2.19 -12.51 5.74
N TRP A 208 3.50 -12.24 5.70
CA TRP A 208 4.36 -12.63 4.58
C TRP A 208 4.58 -14.13 4.49
N MET A 209 4.51 -14.87 5.59
CA MET A 209 4.76 -16.32 5.62
C MET A 209 3.56 -17.20 5.22
N THR A 210 2.48 -16.61 4.69
CA THR A 210 1.32 -17.37 4.20
C THR A 210 1.65 -18.17 2.94
N SER A 211 0.97 -19.30 2.70
CA SER A 211 1.31 -20.22 1.60
C SER A 211 1.12 -19.64 0.20
N GLN A 212 0.29 -18.60 0.04
CA GLN A 212 0.15 -17.90 -1.24
C GLN A 212 1.38 -17.03 -1.56
N ARG A 213 2.04 -16.51 -0.52
CA ARG A 213 3.17 -15.58 -0.59
C ARG A 213 4.50 -16.28 -0.48
N ASN A 214 4.65 -17.24 0.43
CA ASN A 214 5.86 -18.02 0.62
C ASN A 214 5.79 -19.34 -0.18
N ILE A 215 6.55 -19.39 -1.27
CA ILE A 215 6.68 -20.53 -2.17
C ILE A 215 8.06 -21.15 -1.94
N ASN A 216 8.08 -22.36 -1.37
CA ASN A 216 9.31 -23.13 -1.11
C ASN A 216 10.36 -22.38 -0.27
N GLY A 217 9.93 -21.52 0.66
CA GLY A 217 10.80 -20.78 1.55
C GLY A 217 11.28 -19.42 1.03
N LEU A 218 10.84 -19.00 -0.17
CA LEU A 218 11.01 -17.64 -0.68
C LEU A 218 9.67 -16.98 -0.91
N ASN A 219 9.66 -15.66 -0.93
CA ASN A 219 8.45 -14.85 -1.00
C ASN A 219 8.23 -14.25 -2.37
N ARG A 220 6.95 -14.08 -2.73
CA ARG A 220 6.46 -13.30 -3.88
C ARG A 220 5.42 -12.29 -3.45
N TYR A 221 5.26 -11.25 -4.27
CA TYR A 221 4.12 -10.36 -4.16
C TYR A 221 2.83 -11.06 -4.59
N TRP A 222 1.75 -10.76 -3.88
CA TRP A 222 0.44 -11.38 -4.03
C TRP A 222 -0.66 -10.45 -3.50
N ASP A 223 -1.67 -10.14 -4.29
CA ASP A 223 -2.90 -9.52 -3.77
C ASP A 223 -3.94 -10.60 -3.49
N ASN A 224 -4.75 -10.49 -2.44
CA ASN A 224 -5.79 -11.46 -2.08
C ASN A 224 -7.04 -11.39 -2.98
N SER A 225 -7.20 -10.34 -3.76
CA SER A 225 -8.22 -10.17 -4.81
C SER A 225 -7.67 -10.46 -6.21
N ASP A 226 -8.55 -10.95 -7.08
CA ASP A 226 -8.35 -11.13 -8.52
C ASP A 226 -9.42 -10.41 -9.36
N THR A 227 -9.97 -9.32 -8.84
CA THR A 227 -10.91 -8.45 -9.57
C THR A 227 -10.20 -7.19 -10.08
N PRO A 228 -10.79 -6.38 -10.98
CA PRO A 228 -10.22 -5.07 -11.34
C PRO A 228 -9.98 -4.19 -10.10
N ARG A 229 -8.91 -3.39 -10.10
CA ARG A 229 -8.59 -2.43 -9.04
C ARG A 229 -9.63 -1.30 -9.00
N PRO A 230 -10.25 -0.98 -7.85
CA PRO A 230 -11.22 0.10 -7.80
C PRO A 230 -10.66 1.44 -8.26
N GLU A 231 -9.41 1.75 -7.91
CA GLU A 231 -8.72 3.00 -8.25
C GLU A 231 -8.20 3.07 -9.70
N SER A 232 -8.37 2.00 -10.49
CA SER A 232 -7.97 1.91 -11.89
C SER A 232 -8.89 0.96 -12.66
N TYR A 233 -10.18 1.03 -12.35
CA TYR A 233 -11.15 0.01 -12.76
C TYR A 233 -11.33 -0.01 -14.28
N ARG A 234 -11.45 1.17 -14.88
CA ARG A 234 -11.58 1.34 -16.33
C ARG A 234 -10.37 0.75 -17.05
N GLU A 235 -9.17 1.12 -16.62
CA GLU A 235 -7.91 0.69 -17.21
C GLU A 235 -7.77 -0.84 -17.14
N ASP A 236 -8.04 -1.43 -15.97
CA ASP A 236 -7.95 -2.88 -15.79
C ASP A 236 -8.95 -3.63 -16.68
N ILE A 237 -10.20 -3.16 -16.77
CA ILE A 237 -11.23 -3.74 -17.65
C ILE A 237 -10.83 -3.65 -19.12
N GLU A 238 -10.28 -2.50 -19.55
CA GLU A 238 -9.83 -2.29 -20.92
C GLU A 238 -8.70 -3.23 -21.32
N HIS A 239 -7.68 -3.37 -20.48
CA HIS A 239 -6.58 -4.29 -20.73
C HIS A 239 -7.03 -5.76 -20.70
N ALA A 240 -8.04 -6.09 -19.91
CA ALA A 240 -8.56 -7.45 -19.81
C ALA A 240 -9.48 -7.87 -20.96
N LYS A 241 -9.85 -6.98 -21.91
CA LYS A 241 -10.82 -7.26 -23.00
C LYS A 241 -10.55 -8.58 -23.72
N ASN A 242 -9.29 -8.84 -24.08
CA ASN A 242 -8.86 -10.01 -24.85
C ASN A 242 -8.14 -11.08 -24.02
N ILE A 243 -8.13 -10.93 -22.70
CA ILE A 243 -7.47 -11.86 -21.79
C ILE A 243 -8.40 -13.05 -21.51
N LYS A 244 -7.92 -14.27 -21.79
CA LYS A 244 -8.68 -15.50 -21.52
C LYS A 244 -8.90 -15.75 -20.03
N ASN A 245 -7.83 -15.65 -19.22
CA ASN A 245 -7.90 -15.83 -17.77
C ASN A 245 -7.80 -14.47 -17.06
N LYS A 246 -8.94 -13.76 -16.98
CA LYS A 246 -9.00 -12.41 -16.39
C LYS A 246 -8.64 -12.39 -14.90
N SER A 247 -9.07 -13.37 -14.12
CA SER A 247 -8.73 -13.47 -12.69
C SER A 247 -7.21 -13.55 -12.48
N LYS A 248 -6.50 -14.44 -13.19
CA LYS A 248 -5.03 -14.50 -13.10
C LYS A 248 -4.39 -13.18 -13.53
N PHE A 249 -4.90 -12.53 -14.58
CA PHE A 249 -4.38 -11.26 -15.05
C PHE A 249 -4.54 -10.12 -14.03
N TYR A 250 -5.74 -9.95 -13.48
CA TYR A 250 -6.01 -8.96 -12.42
C TYR A 250 -5.17 -9.22 -11.17
N ARG A 251 -5.01 -10.48 -10.77
CA ARG A 251 -4.12 -10.87 -9.66
C ARG A 251 -2.69 -10.40 -9.91
N ASN A 252 -2.16 -10.58 -11.12
CA ASN A 252 -0.80 -10.17 -11.49
C ASN A 252 -0.63 -8.64 -11.50
N ILE A 253 -1.63 -7.91 -12.01
CA ILE A 253 -1.68 -6.44 -11.96
C ILE A 253 -1.62 -5.97 -10.50
N ARG A 254 -2.48 -6.52 -9.65
CA ARG A 254 -2.54 -6.13 -8.25
C ARG A 254 -1.28 -6.50 -7.47
N ALA A 255 -0.69 -7.66 -7.74
CA ALA A 255 0.59 -8.06 -7.18
C ALA A 255 1.72 -7.12 -7.62
N ALA A 256 1.68 -6.58 -8.85
CA ALA A 256 2.65 -5.56 -9.28
C ALA A 256 2.47 -4.26 -8.49
N CYS A 257 1.23 -3.89 -8.14
CA CYS A 257 0.99 -2.75 -7.24
C CYS A 257 1.51 -3.01 -5.82
N GLU A 258 1.39 -4.24 -5.30
CA GLU A 258 2.01 -4.63 -4.03
C GLU A 258 3.53 -4.55 -4.08
N SER A 259 4.14 -4.72 -5.25
CA SER A 259 5.60 -4.58 -5.40
C SER A 259 6.10 -3.14 -5.27
N GLY A 260 5.23 -2.14 -5.50
CA GLY A 260 5.60 -0.73 -5.69
C GLY A 260 6.15 -0.41 -7.08
N TRP A 261 6.18 -1.40 -7.99
CA TRP A 261 6.66 -1.27 -9.38
C TRP A 261 5.52 -1.51 -10.38
N ASP A 262 4.44 -0.75 -10.24
CA ASP A 262 3.29 -0.69 -11.15
C ASP A 262 3.47 0.41 -12.21
N PHE A 263 3.87 0.11 -13.46
CA PHE A 263 4.26 -1.19 -14.00
C PHE A 263 5.67 -1.17 -14.59
N SER A 264 6.23 -2.36 -14.78
CA SER A 264 7.61 -2.56 -15.24
C SER A 264 7.69 -3.78 -16.14
N SER A 265 8.54 -3.71 -17.17
CA SER A 265 8.90 -4.85 -18.02
C SER A 265 9.46 -6.03 -17.23
N ARG A 266 9.98 -5.79 -16.01
CA ARG A 266 10.37 -6.79 -15.01
C ARG A 266 9.29 -7.86 -14.78
N TRP A 267 8.02 -7.49 -14.88
CA TRP A 267 6.89 -8.37 -14.58
C TRP A 267 6.28 -9.03 -15.81
N PHE A 268 6.76 -8.73 -17.02
CA PHE A 268 6.13 -9.15 -18.26
C PHE A 268 6.92 -10.29 -18.90
N ALA A 269 6.24 -11.33 -19.40
CA ALA A 269 6.91 -12.37 -20.17
C ALA A 269 7.50 -11.84 -21.48
N LYS A 270 6.93 -10.74 -22.01
CA LYS A 270 7.46 -9.95 -23.12
C LYS A 270 7.54 -8.49 -22.69
N ALA A 271 8.73 -7.91 -22.71
CA ALA A 271 9.02 -6.60 -22.12
C ALA A 271 8.10 -5.45 -22.58
N ASP A 272 7.62 -5.49 -23.81
CA ASP A 272 6.77 -4.45 -24.42
C ASP A 272 5.28 -4.85 -24.50
N ASP A 273 4.87 -5.92 -23.82
CA ASP A 273 3.49 -6.42 -23.84
C ASP A 273 2.91 -6.58 -22.43
N PHE A 274 2.17 -5.56 -21.99
CA PHE A 274 1.47 -5.52 -20.70
C PHE A 274 0.55 -6.73 -20.47
N ASN A 275 -0.03 -7.29 -21.53
CA ASN A 275 -0.94 -8.44 -21.43
C ASN A 275 -0.24 -9.73 -20.96
N THR A 276 1.09 -9.72 -20.95
CA THR A 276 1.94 -10.84 -20.50
C THR A 276 2.42 -10.70 -19.05
N ILE A 277 1.82 -9.79 -18.28
CA ILE A 277 2.13 -9.62 -16.85
C ILE A 277 1.93 -10.92 -16.06
N GLN A 278 2.95 -11.29 -15.30
CA GLN A 278 3.08 -12.56 -14.59
C GLN A 278 3.79 -12.39 -13.23
N THR A 279 3.59 -11.25 -12.57
CA THR A 279 4.16 -10.90 -11.25
C THR A 279 4.10 -12.02 -10.21
N THR A 280 3.00 -12.78 -10.13
CA THR A 280 2.83 -13.86 -9.14
C THR A 280 3.65 -15.10 -9.49
N ASP A 281 4.15 -15.22 -10.72
CA ASP A 281 4.98 -16.34 -11.14
C ASP A 281 6.49 -16.04 -10.91
N ILE A 282 6.80 -14.86 -10.38
CA ILE A 282 8.15 -14.36 -10.15
C ILE A 282 8.46 -14.33 -8.64
N LEU A 283 9.64 -14.82 -8.26
CA LEU A 283 10.21 -14.62 -6.93
C LEU A 283 11.08 -13.34 -6.94
N PRO A 284 10.65 -12.23 -6.30
CA PRO A 284 11.34 -10.95 -6.42
C PRO A 284 12.56 -10.86 -5.52
N VAL A 285 13.73 -10.54 -6.09
CA VAL A 285 14.99 -10.36 -5.34
C VAL A 285 14.90 -9.30 -4.24
N ASP A 286 14.19 -8.20 -4.50
CA ASP A 286 13.96 -7.11 -3.55
C ASP A 286 13.15 -7.56 -2.34
N LEU A 287 11.98 -8.19 -2.55
CA LEU A 287 11.12 -8.67 -1.46
C LEU A 287 11.89 -9.60 -0.49
N ASN A 288 12.60 -10.58 -1.04
CA ASN A 288 13.38 -11.53 -0.25
C ASN A 288 14.60 -10.86 0.43
N SER A 289 15.15 -9.80 -0.17
CA SER A 289 16.18 -9.00 0.50
C SER A 289 15.61 -8.22 1.70
N TYR A 290 14.39 -7.69 1.58
CA TYR A 290 13.72 -6.99 2.67
C TYR A 290 13.35 -7.94 3.82
N LEU A 291 12.84 -9.13 3.51
CA LEU A 291 12.49 -10.13 4.51
C LEU A 291 13.73 -10.69 5.22
N TYR A 292 14.82 -10.95 4.48
CA TYR A 292 16.10 -11.28 5.09
C TYR A 292 16.57 -10.19 6.08
N GLY A 293 16.47 -8.92 5.68
CA GLY A 293 16.82 -7.79 6.55
C GLY A 293 15.94 -7.70 7.80
N LEU A 294 14.64 -7.93 7.64
CA LEU A 294 13.67 -8.01 8.74
C LEU A 294 14.00 -9.14 9.72
N GLU A 295 14.23 -10.35 9.23
CA GLU A 295 14.61 -11.50 10.06
C GLU A 295 15.92 -11.24 10.81
N HIS A 296 16.91 -10.65 10.13
CA HIS A 296 18.19 -10.30 10.74
C HIS A 296 18.02 -9.29 11.88
N LEU A 297 17.27 -8.20 11.66
CA LEU A 297 17.05 -7.18 12.69
C LEU A 297 16.18 -7.67 13.85
N LEU A 298 15.14 -8.47 13.59
CA LEU A 298 14.40 -9.16 14.65
C LEU A 298 15.32 -10.03 15.50
N GLY A 299 16.18 -10.83 14.86
CA GLY A 299 17.18 -11.65 15.53
C GLY A 299 18.09 -10.84 16.44
N LYS A 300 18.64 -9.73 15.92
CA LYS A 300 19.50 -8.81 16.67
C LYS A 300 18.78 -8.17 17.87
N TRP A 301 17.60 -7.59 17.66
CA TRP A 301 16.87 -6.89 18.72
C TRP A 301 16.43 -7.86 19.82
N PHE A 302 15.98 -9.07 19.47
CA PHE A 302 15.67 -10.07 20.49
C PHE A 302 16.90 -10.53 21.30
N THR A 303 18.10 -10.51 20.72
CA THR A 303 19.34 -10.71 21.51
C THR A 303 19.54 -9.59 22.52
N GLU A 304 19.37 -8.32 22.14
CA GLU A 304 19.51 -7.18 23.05
C GLU A 304 18.46 -7.19 24.17
N PHE A 305 17.24 -7.67 23.88
CA PHE A 305 16.18 -7.89 24.90
C PHE A 305 16.32 -9.21 25.68
N LEU A 306 17.42 -9.96 25.51
CA LEU A 306 17.65 -11.26 26.18
C LEU A 306 16.57 -12.32 25.90
N GLN A 307 15.84 -12.20 24.79
CA GLN A 307 14.83 -13.16 24.34
C GLN A 307 15.46 -14.26 23.47
N GLN A 308 16.36 -15.05 24.04
CA GLN A 308 17.24 -15.97 23.31
C GLN A 308 16.52 -16.93 22.36
N LYS A 309 15.36 -17.48 22.74
CA LYS A 309 14.58 -18.39 21.89
C LYS A 309 14.12 -17.70 20.59
N LYS A 310 13.64 -16.46 20.69
CA LYS A 310 13.21 -15.68 19.50
C LYS A 310 14.41 -15.23 18.69
N ALA A 311 15.49 -14.79 19.34
CA ALA A 311 16.73 -14.42 18.68
C ALA A 311 17.26 -15.56 17.80
N THR A 312 17.41 -16.76 18.36
CA THR A 312 17.86 -17.95 17.62
C THR A 312 16.93 -18.25 16.44
N LYS A 313 15.61 -18.24 16.66
CA LYS A 313 14.61 -18.49 15.60
C LYS A 313 14.84 -17.58 14.40
N TYR A 314 14.87 -16.26 14.58
CA TYR A 314 14.97 -15.32 13.46
C TYR A 314 16.36 -15.31 12.82
N LEU A 315 17.44 -15.52 13.58
CA LEU A 315 18.77 -15.65 13.01
C LEU A 315 18.94 -16.93 12.18
N GLU A 316 18.26 -18.03 12.54
CA GLU A 316 18.23 -19.26 11.74
C GLU A 316 17.39 -19.10 10.47
N LEU A 317 16.25 -18.41 10.55
CA LEU A 317 15.44 -18.05 9.39
C LEU A 317 16.25 -17.19 8.40
N ALA A 318 16.92 -16.14 8.88
CA ALA A 318 17.75 -15.27 8.03
C ALA A 318 18.87 -16.07 7.33
N LYS A 319 19.50 -17.01 8.04
CA LYS A 319 20.51 -17.90 7.44
C LYS A 319 19.92 -18.78 6.35
N LYS A 320 18.73 -19.35 6.58
CA LYS A 320 18.02 -20.18 5.61
C LYS A 320 17.62 -19.38 4.38
N GLU A 321 17.06 -18.19 4.56
CA GLU A 321 16.66 -17.30 3.46
C GLU A 321 17.87 -16.89 2.62
N ASN A 322 18.99 -16.46 3.24
CA ASN A 322 20.21 -16.14 2.51
C ASN A 322 20.78 -17.33 1.71
N ASN A 323 20.68 -18.55 2.23
CA ASN A 323 21.09 -19.74 1.47
C ASN A 323 20.19 -19.98 0.26
N LEU A 324 18.87 -19.89 0.42
CA LEU A 324 17.92 -20.00 -0.69
C LEU A 324 18.13 -18.87 -1.71
N PHE A 325 18.40 -17.66 -1.23
CA PHE A 325 18.66 -16.49 -2.05
C PHE A 325 19.88 -16.69 -2.94
N ARG A 326 20.99 -17.21 -2.38
CA ARG A 326 22.21 -17.53 -3.16
C ARG A 326 21.98 -18.63 -4.18
N ILE A 327 21.12 -19.62 -3.88
CA ILE A 327 20.80 -20.70 -4.82
C ILE A 327 19.94 -20.19 -5.98
N ASN A 328 18.93 -19.36 -5.70
CA ASN A 328 17.94 -18.94 -6.69
C ASN A 328 18.34 -17.68 -7.46
N PHE A 329 19.05 -16.75 -6.81
CA PHE A 329 19.44 -15.46 -7.39
C PHE A 329 20.96 -15.32 -7.60
N GLY A 330 21.75 -16.34 -7.25
CA GLY A 330 23.21 -16.29 -7.26
C GLY A 330 23.79 -15.72 -8.56
N ILE A 331 24.96 -15.08 -8.44
CA ILE A 331 25.63 -14.34 -9.51
C ILE A 331 25.70 -15.19 -10.79
N THR A 332 24.87 -14.82 -11.77
CA THR A 332 24.99 -15.34 -13.13
C THR A 332 26.28 -14.83 -13.76
N LYS A 333 26.65 -15.32 -14.96
CA LYS A 333 27.79 -14.81 -15.75
C LYS A 333 27.82 -13.28 -15.95
N LYS A 334 26.73 -12.56 -15.63
CA LYS A 334 26.58 -11.11 -15.75
C LYS A 334 26.86 -10.31 -14.47
N ASN A 335 27.23 -10.92 -13.33
CA ASN A 335 27.52 -10.22 -12.06
C ASN A 335 26.33 -9.49 -11.40
N PHE A 336 25.09 -9.90 -11.69
CA PHE A 336 23.88 -9.36 -11.05
C PHE A 336 23.04 -10.49 -10.43
N PHE A 337 22.36 -10.17 -9.33
CA PHE A 337 21.21 -10.95 -8.85
C PHE A 337 20.05 -10.67 -9.81
N MET A 338 19.54 -11.69 -10.49
CA MET A 338 18.45 -11.56 -11.45
C MET A 338 17.38 -12.62 -11.18
N ILE A 339 16.16 -12.28 -11.60
CA ILE A 339 14.96 -13.11 -11.57
C ILE A 339 14.99 -14.09 -12.74
#